data_AF-A0A8S3QSF9-F1
#
_entry.id   AF-A0A8S3QSF9-F1
#
_cell.length_a   1.000
_cell.length_b   1.000
_cell.length_c   1.000
_cell.angle_alpha   90.00
_cell.angle_beta   90.00
_cell.angle_gamma   90.00
#
_symmetry.space_group_name_H-M   'P 1'
#
loop_
_entity.id
_entity.type
_entity.pdbx_description
1 polymer ?
#
loop_
_entity_poly.entity_id
_entity_poly.type
_entity_poly.pdbx_seq_one_letter_code
_entity_poly.pdbx_strand_id
1 'polypeptide(L)'
;MAFSMKSGNPLSNFRQYIPFLRAVCMTDGSMHHQDTKSNATRSLCGRYESVQLERLPQSFNEHLVIIEGMFMINSKPIRSHHKTFKDIMEYLVRRWILPHAKLSANEIHILFDRPNSLTNDKPSLKDLERSRRDKNLKENPYKTLIFNFLSELPKGKWMDFLKNRVNKRNYIRLLGQELLSLVQPHLKENQTVILGGCFDLGNCYGIKGIGTKFLVDKLVSNHEESDTLIWAHVLNTSDNNKNILIYSPDTDVYFIGLSHVSRTLTTKNTIIQRNMLGDNVKYLHFNTLVNSLYSDPDLGSISRENICKTIQILYICSGCDYISFFVGFGKALFFNTLFQYADFITDNQNIVPGYLSSDTEEHGFLSFVRLIGSLYFKKHATEFLPDFRNANELFKEFFQRNPNLNVRKVHEYWLSHIRDKVQVRVSYEDEIPPSIGALYYHWRRTCLI
;
A
#
# COMPACT_ATOMS: atom_id res chain seq x y z
N MET A 1 30.88 20.93 -15.70
CA MET A 1 30.29 22.22 -15.28
C MET A 1 29.80 22.95 -16.52
N ALA A 2 28.51 23.19 -16.71
CA ALA A 2 27.95 23.91 -17.88
C ALA A 2 26.72 24.69 -17.38
N PHE A 3 26.47 25.94 -17.77
CA PHE A 3 25.96 26.90 -16.78
C PHE A 3 24.44 27.17 -16.80
N SER A 4 23.83 27.34 -15.61
CA SER A 4 22.47 27.90 -15.45
C SER A 4 22.45 29.31 -16.03
N MET A 5 21.68 29.52 -17.09
CA MET A 5 21.74 30.75 -17.89
C MET A 5 21.24 31.99 -17.15
N LYS A 6 20.53 31.85 -16.02
CA LYS A 6 20.07 32.99 -15.20
C LYS A 6 21.06 33.37 -14.09
N SER A 7 21.88 32.44 -13.62
CA SER A 7 22.74 32.64 -12.43
C SER A 7 24.24 32.44 -12.68
N GLY A 8 24.66 32.07 -13.90
CA GLY A 8 26.07 31.86 -14.23
C GLY A 8 26.75 30.73 -13.45
N ASN A 9 25.98 29.84 -12.80
CA ASN A 9 26.49 28.76 -11.95
C ASN A 9 26.44 27.39 -12.65
N PRO A 10 27.41 26.49 -12.44
CA PRO A 10 27.55 25.31 -13.28
C PRO A 10 26.59 24.15 -12.95
N LEU A 11 25.83 23.67 -13.94
CA LEU A 11 25.11 22.37 -14.01
C LEU A 11 26.04 21.13 -14.04
N SER A 12 27.22 21.15 -13.42
CA SER A 12 27.69 19.91 -12.77
C SER A 12 27.66 20.00 -11.24
N ASN A 13 27.08 21.09 -10.74
CA ASN A 13 26.35 21.20 -9.48
C ASN A 13 24.85 20.85 -9.69
N PHE A 14 24.38 20.73 -10.95
CA PHE A 14 23.00 20.35 -11.34
C PHE A 14 22.98 19.19 -12.38
N ARG A 15 23.93 18.25 -12.27
CA ARG A 15 23.93 16.98 -13.03
C ARG A 15 23.44 15.89 -12.08
N GLN A 16 22.67 14.93 -12.60
CA GLN A 16 22.24 13.75 -11.86
C GLN A 16 23.41 12.80 -11.60
N TYR A 17 24.24 13.19 -10.63
CA TYR A 17 25.40 12.46 -10.12
C TYR A 17 24.98 11.34 -9.17
N ILE A 18 23.94 10.61 -9.54
CA ILE A 18 23.50 9.42 -8.83
C ILE A 18 23.07 8.40 -9.91
N PRO A 19 23.42 7.11 -9.79
CA PRO A 19 22.87 6.04 -10.63
C PRO A 19 21.34 5.83 -10.47
N PHE A 20 20.65 6.72 -9.75
CA PHE A 20 19.21 6.77 -9.54
C PHE A 20 18.75 8.22 -9.77
N LEU A 21 17.53 8.42 -10.27
CA LEU A 21 17.04 9.77 -10.56
C LEU A 21 16.79 10.56 -9.27
N ARG A 22 17.43 11.74 -9.15
CA ARG A 22 17.26 12.65 -8.00
C ARG A 22 15.79 13.00 -7.72
N ALA A 23 14.91 13.08 -8.71
CA ALA A 23 13.46 13.26 -8.45
C ALA A 23 12.82 12.16 -7.57
N VAL A 24 13.56 11.10 -7.24
CA VAL A 24 13.17 9.93 -6.46
C VAL A 24 14.11 9.70 -5.24
N CYS A 25 15.18 10.50 -5.07
CA CYS A 25 16.15 10.37 -3.98
C CYS A 25 16.65 11.70 -3.43
N MET A 26 17.09 11.69 -2.17
CA MET A 26 17.49 12.85 -1.36
C MET A 26 18.73 13.56 -1.93
N THR A 27 18.99 14.75 -1.39
CA THR A 27 20.15 15.59 -1.73
C THR A 27 21.51 14.91 -1.50
N ASP A 28 21.61 14.03 -0.49
CA ASP A 28 22.79 13.19 -0.18
C ASP A 28 22.88 11.89 -1.03
N GLY A 29 21.85 11.63 -1.85
CA GLY A 29 21.71 10.44 -2.66
C GLY A 29 21.26 9.17 -1.93
N SER A 30 20.93 9.27 -0.64
CA SER A 30 20.05 8.30 0.00
C SER A 30 18.67 8.35 -0.66
N MET A 31 17.92 7.25 -0.65
CA MET A 31 16.54 7.29 -1.13
C MET A 31 15.65 7.82 -0.02
N HIS A 32 14.67 8.64 -0.41
CA HIS A 32 13.74 9.31 0.48
C HIS A 32 13.05 8.27 1.39
N HIS A 33 13.26 8.35 2.70
CA HIS A 33 12.74 7.35 3.64
C HIS A 33 11.47 7.86 4.33
N GLN A 34 10.31 7.33 3.90
CA GLN A 34 8.96 7.59 4.42
C GLN A 34 8.36 8.98 4.08
N ASP A 35 7.51 9.07 3.05
CA ASP A 35 6.26 9.83 3.22
C ASP A 35 5.25 8.94 3.97
N THR A 36 4.43 9.54 4.82
CA THR A 36 3.51 8.80 5.69
C THR A 36 2.32 8.28 4.89
N LYS A 37 2.19 6.94 4.74
CA LYS A 37 1.07 6.26 4.05
C LYS A 37 -0.31 6.80 4.48
N SER A 38 -0.44 7.24 5.73
CA SER A 38 -1.62 7.86 6.34
C SER A 38 -2.17 9.09 5.60
N ASN A 39 -1.33 9.84 4.86
CA ASN A 39 -1.76 11.06 4.16
C ASN A 39 -2.78 10.79 3.03
N ALA A 40 -2.66 9.67 2.31
CA ALA A 40 -3.65 9.28 1.29
C ALA A 40 -5.02 9.00 1.93
N THR A 41 -5.03 8.30 3.07
CA THR A 41 -6.27 8.00 3.80
C THR A 41 -6.92 9.26 4.36
N ARG A 42 -6.13 10.22 4.85
CA ARG A 42 -6.65 11.51 5.31
C ARG A 42 -7.29 12.29 4.16
N SER A 43 -6.69 12.30 2.97
CA SER A 43 -7.26 12.91 1.76
C SER A 43 -8.61 12.28 1.38
N LEU A 44 -8.69 10.94 1.32
CA LEU A 44 -9.95 10.25 1.01
C LEU A 44 -11.03 10.43 2.08
N CYS A 45 -10.70 10.32 3.37
CA CYS A 45 -11.70 10.51 4.44
C CYS A 45 -12.14 11.98 4.58
N GLY A 46 -11.27 12.94 4.25
CA GLY A 46 -11.64 14.36 4.20
C GLY A 46 -12.47 14.75 2.97
N ARG A 47 -12.45 13.95 1.90
CA ARG A 47 -13.34 14.10 0.73
C ARG A 47 -14.67 13.37 0.91
N TYR A 48 -14.67 12.23 1.61
CA TYR A 48 -15.83 11.37 1.82
C TYR A 48 -16.07 11.13 3.32
N GLU A 49 -16.73 12.08 3.99
CA GLU A 49 -16.92 12.05 5.45
C GLU A 49 -17.58 10.75 5.94
N SER A 50 -18.56 10.24 5.19
CA SER A 50 -19.31 9.01 5.49
C SER A 50 -18.48 7.71 5.46
N VAL A 51 -17.24 7.77 4.97
CA VAL A 51 -16.33 6.61 4.90
C VAL A 51 -15.70 6.29 6.26
N GLN A 52 -15.50 7.28 7.12
CA GLN A 52 -14.88 7.09 8.43
C GLN A 52 -15.95 6.91 9.51
N LEU A 53 -15.83 5.86 10.33
CA LEU A 53 -16.71 5.64 11.48
C LEU A 53 -15.90 5.61 12.77
N GLU A 54 -16.44 6.19 13.84
CA GLU A 54 -15.87 6.10 15.20
C GLU A 54 -16.30 4.82 15.94
N ARG A 55 -17.41 4.21 15.49
CA ARG A 55 -18.04 3.01 16.06
C ARG A 55 -18.58 2.14 14.94
N LEU A 56 -18.67 0.83 15.16
CA LEU A 56 -19.41 -0.05 14.26
C LEU A 56 -20.91 0.29 14.29
N PRO A 57 -21.64 0.17 13.16
CA PRO A 57 -23.09 0.26 13.15
C PRO A 57 -23.72 -0.79 14.09
N GLN A 58 -24.81 -0.45 14.78
CA GLN A 58 -25.47 -1.39 15.71
C GLN A 58 -25.99 -2.67 15.01
N SER A 59 -26.30 -2.59 13.71
CA SER A 59 -26.68 -3.71 12.85
C SER A 59 -25.51 -4.56 12.35
N PHE A 60 -24.26 -4.15 12.60
CA PHE A 60 -23.06 -4.85 12.14
C PHE A 60 -22.68 -5.97 13.11
N ASN A 61 -23.34 -7.12 12.98
CA ASN A 61 -22.92 -8.35 13.66
C ASN A 61 -21.72 -8.96 12.90
N GLU A 62 -20.55 -9.05 13.54
CA GLU A 62 -19.30 -9.55 12.95
C GLU A 62 -19.41 -11.05 12.62
N HIS A 63 -19.66 -11.45 11.37
CA HIS A 63 -19.72 -12.88 11.00
C HIS A 63 -18.33 -13.48 10.77
N LEU A 64 -17.41 -12.69 10.19
CA LEU A 64 -16.01 -13.03 9.97
C LEU A 64 -15.12 -11.87 10.45
N VAL A 65 -14.10 -12.19 11.24
CA VAL A 65 -13.05 -11.23 11.63
C VAL A 65 -11.72 -11.70 11.05
N ILE A 66 -11.01 -10.83 10.34
CA ILE A 66 -9.67 -11.11 9.79
C ILE A 66 -8.66 -10.17 10.46
N ILE A 67 -7.68 -10.74 11.14
CA ILE A 67 -6.67 -10.01 11.92
C ILE A 67 -5.31 -10.09 11.22
N GLU A 68 -4.71 -8.93 10.99
CA GLU A 68 -3.32 -8.83 10.52
C GLU A 68 -2.35 -9.29 11.63
N GLY A 69 -1.76 -10.47 11.45
CA GLY A 69 -0.86 -11.09 12.41
C GLY A 69 0.44 -10.31 12.63
N MET A 70 0.87 -9.48 11.66
CA MET A 70 2.04 -8.62 11.83
C MET A 70 1.82 -7.55 12.90
N PHE A 71 0.67 -6.89 12.89
CA PHE A 71 0.28 -5.97 13.95
C PHE A 71 0.19 -6.69 15.31
N MET A 72 -0.39 -7.89 15.35
CA MET A 72 -0.49 -8.70 16.56
C MET A 72 0.88 -8.97 17.21
N ILE A 73 1.88 -9.45 16.44
CA ILE A 73 3.21 -9.78 16.99
C ILE A 73 4.04 -8.56 17.40
N ASN A 74 3.75 -7.38 16.87
CA ASN A 74 4.38 -6.12 17.26
C ASN A 74 3.97 -5.66 18.68
N SER A 75 2.97 -6.30 19.30
CA SER A 75 2.61 -6.10 20.71
C SER A 75 3.81 -6.37 21.62
N LYS A 76 4.24 -5.35 22.39
CA LYS A 76 5.41 -5.49 23.27
C LYS A 76 5.09 -6.37 24.49
N PRO A 77 5.89 -7.40 24.82
CA PRO A 77 5.70 -8.16 26.06
C PRO A 77 5.92 -7.29 27.30
N ILE A 78 4.99 -7.40 28.27
CA ILE A 78 5.09 -6.74 29.56
C ILE A 78 6.00 -7.59 30.46
N ARG A 79 7.28 -7.19 30.58
CA ARG A 79 8.35 -8.03 31.18
C ARG A 79 8.15 -8.43 32.65
N SER A 80 7.27 -7.74 33.39
CA SER A 80 6.85 -8.18 34.73
C SER A 80 6.04 -9.48 34.68
N HIS A 81 5.18 -9.63 33.68
CA HIS A 81 4.18 -10.72 33.59
C HIS A 81 4.50 -11.76 32.50
N HIS A 82 5.18 -11.37 31.42
CA HIS A 82 5.55 -12.29 30.33
C HIS A 82 7.03 -12.64 30.44
N LYS A 83 7.33 -13.89 30.78
CA LYS A 83 8.69 -14.45 30.92
C LYS A 83 9.05 -15.36 29.76
N THR A 84 8.08 -16.11 29.25
CA THR A 84 8.23 -17.14 28.21
C THR A 84 7.47 -16.79 26.92
N PHE A 85 7.74 -17.54 25.84
CA PHE A 85 6.93 -17.46 24.62
C PHE A 85 5.46 -17.86 24.85
N LYS A 86 5.19 -18.81 25.75
CA LYS A 86 3.83 -19.15 26.21
C LYS A 86 3.09 -17.93 26.75
N ASP A 87 3.69 -17.19 27.68
CA ASP A 87 3.01 -16.07 28.35
C ASP A 87 2.59 -14.97 27.35
N ILE A 88 3.46 -14.64 26.38
CA ILE A 88 3.08 -13.69 25.33
C ILE A 88 2.02 -14.27 24.40
N MET A 89 2.06 -15.56 24.05
CA MET A 89 1.01 -16.17 23.21
C MET A 89 -0.36 -16.17 23.89
N GLU A 90 -0.44 -16.55 25.17
CA GLU A 90 -1.68 -16.44 25.94
C GLU A 90 -2.18 -14.99 26.02
N TYR A 91 -1.28 -14.02 26.22
CA TYR A 91 -1.62 -12.60 26.15
C TYR A 91 -2.19 -12.21 24.78
N LEU A 92 -1.58 -12.67 23.67
CA LEU A 92 -2.07 -12.39 22.33
C LEU A 92 -3.47 -12.99 22.09
N VAL A 93 -3.70 -14.24 22.50
CA VAL A 93 -5.02 -14.90 22.43
C VAL A 93 -6.06 -14.08 23.18
N ARG A 94 -5.80 -13.75 24.46
CA ARG A 94 -6.71 -12.98 25.32
C ARG A 94 -6.96 -11.56 24.80
N ARG A 95 -5.96 -10.92 24.19
CA ARG A 95 -6.03 -9.52 23.74
C ARG A 95 -6.68 -9.35 22.38
N TRP A 96 -6.42 -10.26 21.44
CA TRP A 96 -6.76 -10.07 20.02
C TRP A 96 -7.81 -11.06 19.50
N ILE A 97 -7.89 -12.28 20.05
CA ILE A 97 -8.77 -13.33 19.50
C ILE A 97 -10.05 -13.47 20.34
N LEU A 98 -9.89 -13.60 21.67
CA LEU A 98 -11.03 -13.82 22.57
C LEU A 98 -12.08 -12.70 22.60
N PRO A 99 -11.78 -11.41 22.35
CA PRO A 99 -12.82 -10.39 22.27
C PRO A 99 -13.84 -10.69 21.16
N HIS A 100 -13.39 -11.01 19.95
CA HIS A 100 -14.26 -11.33 18.82
C HIS A 100 -14.98 -12.68 19.01
N ALA A 101 -14.29 -13.69 19.57
CA ALA A 101 -14.93 -14.97 19.89
C ALA A 101 -16.08 -14.80 20.92
N LYS A 102 -15.91 -13.92 21.93
CA LYS A 102 -16.96 -13.61 22.91
C LYS A 102 -18.11 -12.81 22.30
N LEU A 103 -17.81 -11.87 21.39
CA LEU A 103 -18.80 -11.08 20.64
C LEU A 103 -19.55 -11.89 19.56
N SER A 104 -19.35 -13.22 19.51
CA SER A 104 -20.06 -14.18 18.65
C SER A 104 -19.64 -14.23 17.19
N ALA A 105 -18.43 -13.76 16.85
CA ALA A 105 -17.85 -14.03 15.54
C ALA A 105 -17.80 -15.53 15.25
N ASN A 106 -18.40 -15.97 14.14
CA ASN A 106 -18.43 -17.38 13.74
C ASN A 106 -17.06 -17.87 13.28
N GLU A 107 -16.28 -16.95 12.69
CA GLU A 107 -15.04 -17.27 12.01
C GLU A 107 -14.00 -16.18 12.29
N ILE A 108 -12.81 -16.57 12.72
CA ILE A 108 -11.70 -15.63 12.97
C ILE A 108 -10.47 -16.10 12.21
N HIS A 109 -9.97 -15.27 11.29
CA HIS A 109 -8.75 -15.54 10.53
C HIS A 109 -7.60 -14.70 11.08
N ILE A 110 -6.39 -15.26 11.17
CA ILE A 110 -5.18 -14.55 11.60
C ILE A 110 -4.07 -14.82 10.60
N LEU A 111 -3.63 -13.77 9.91
CA LEU A 111 -2.82 -13.89 8.71
C LEU A 111 -1.46 -13.24 8.94
N PHE A 112 -0.39 -14.04 8.84
CA PHE A 112 0.97 -13.58 9.06
C PHE A 112 1.72 -13.46 7.74
N ASP A 113 2.63 -12.49 7.66
CA ASP A 113 3.66 -12.50 6.61
C ASP A 113 4.47 -13.80 6.66
N ARG A 114 5.03 -14.15 5.51
CA ARG A 114 5.90 -15.29 5.27
C ARG A 114 7.31 -14.82 4.89
N PRO A 115 8.01 -14.04 5.74
CA PRO A 115 9.33 -13.51 5.39
C PRO A 115 10.30 -14.65 5.07
N ASN A 116 11.07 -14.49 4.00
CA ASN A 116 12.00 -15.48 3.46
C ASN A 116 11.35 -16.82 3.04
N SER A 117 10.05 -16.83 2.69
CA SER A 117 9.35 -18.04 2.20
C SER A 117 9.47 -18.28 0.69
N LEU A 118 10.02 -17.31 -0.05
CA LEU A 118 10.25 -17.38 -1.48
C LEU A 118 11.69 -17.82 -1.75
N THR A 119 11.90 -18.63 -2.79
CA THR A 119 13.23 -19.14 -3.18
C THR A 119 13.91 -18.18 -4.16
N ASN A 120 15.22 -18.38 -4.39
CA ASN A 120 16.00 -17.59 -5.35
C ASN A 120 15.41 -17.62 -6.78
N ASP A 121 14.68 -18.68 -7.14
CA ASP A 121 14.03 -18.85 -8.45
C ASP A 121 12.70 -18.07 -8.57
N LYS A 122 12.19 -17.53 -7.46
CA LYS A 122 10.96 -16.72 -7.37
C LYS A 122 11.17 -15.56 -6.39
N PRO A 123 12.14 -14.66 -6.63
CA PRO A 123 12.48 -13.60 -5.67
C PRO A 123 11.28 -12.69 -5.37
N SER A 124 11.20 -12.13 -4.15
CA SER A 124 10.13 -11.20 -3.81
C SER A 124 10.30 -9.91 -4.63
N LEU A 125 9.19 -9.35 -5.13
CA LEU A 125 9.20 -8.02 -5.74
C LEU A 125 9.68 -6.94 -4.75
N LYS A 126 9.54 -7.18 -3.44
CA LYS A 126 10.12 -6.30 -2.41
C LYS A 126 11.61 -6.51 -2.17
N ASP A 127 12.24 -7.60 -2.59
CA ASP A 127 13.65 -7.87 -2.24
C ASP A 127 14.59 -6.80 -2.80
N LEU A 128 14.30 -6.25 -3.98
CA LEU A 128 15.06 -5.15 -4.56
C LEU A 128 15.00 -3.86 -3.70
N GLU A 129 13.84 -3.48 -3.16
CA GLU A 129 13.71 -2.34 -2.25
C GLU A 129 14.16 -2.67 -0.81
N ARG A 130 13.98 -3.91 -0.34
CA ARG A 130 14.45 -4.39 0.97
C ARG A 130 15.98 -4.39 1.02
N SER A 131 16.67 -4.97 0.03
CA SER A 131 18.13 -4.93 -0.06
C SER A 131 18.67 -3.50 -0.21
N ARG A 132 17.92 -2.58 -0.83
CA ARG A 132 18.26 -1.15 -0.85
C ARG A 132 18.14 -0.50 0.54
N ARG A 133 17.04 -0.74 1.26
CA ARG A 133 16.84 -0.25 2.64
C ARG A 133 17.87 -0.82 3.61
N ASP A 134 18.20 -2.11 3.48
CA ASP A 134 19.10 -2.81 4.39
C ASP A 134 20.58 -2.39 4.22
N LYS A 135 21.01 -1.94 3.03
CA LYS A 135 22.40 -1.54 2.74
C LYS A 135 22.99 -0.51 3.71
N ASN A 136 22.15 0.35 4.29
CA ASN A 136 22.57 1.43 5.18
C ASN A 136 22.27 1.13 6.66
N LEU A 137 21.70 -0.04 6.98
CA LEU A 137 21.42 -0.43 8.36
C LEU A 137 22.69 -1.01 9.01
N LYS A 138 23.01 -0.53 10.22
CA LYS A 138 23.97 -1.22 11.10
C LYS A 138 23.48 -2.65 11.34
N GLU A 139 24.41 -3.60 11.40
CA GLU A 139 24.09 -5.02 11.65
C GLU A 139 23.13 -5.17 12.85
N ASN A 140 22.12 -6.01 12.70
CA ASN A 140 21.17 -6.26 13.79
C ASN A 140 21.91 -7.00 14.92
N PRO A 141 21.95 -6.46 16.15
CA PRO A 141 22.66 -7.10 17.27
C PRO A 141 22.07 -8.46 17.68
N TYR A 142 20.87 -8.81 17.23
CA TYR A 142 20.28 -10.12 17.44
C TYR A 142 20.77 -11.16 16.44
N LYS A 143 21.61 -12.08 16.93
CA LYS A 143 21.84 -13.39 16.31
C LYS A 143 20.52 -14.15 16.13
N THR A 144 20.51 -15.11 15.20
CA THR A 144 19.41 -16.06 15.04
C THR A 144 19.24 -16.89 16.31
N LEU A 145 18.00 -16.99 16.79
CA LEU A 145 17.62 -17.75 17.98
C LEU A 145 16.80 -18.98 17.58
N ILE A 146 17.07 -20.08 18.26
CA ILE A 146 16.21 -21.27 18.30
C ILE A 146 15.49 -21.22 19.64
N PHE A 147 14.17 -21.35 19.63
CA PHE A 147 13.32 -21.26 20.81
C PHE A 147 12.03 -22.05 20.57
N ASN A 148 11.41 -22.47 21.67
CA ASN A 148 10.16 -23.22 21.71
C ASN A 148 9.15 -22.51 22.63
N PHE A 149 7.98 -23.11 22.79
CA PHE A 149 6.86 -22.56 23.56
C PHE A 149 7.22 -22.17 25.01
N LEU A 150 8.09 -22.93 25.67
CA LEU A 150 8.48 -22.71 27.08
C LEU A 150 9.78 -21.89 27.23
N SER A 151 10.43 -21.50 26.14
CA SER A 151 11.69 -20.75 26.19
C SER A 151 11.50 -19.34 26.75
N GLU A 152 12.52 -18.83 27.47
CA GLU A 152 12.55 -17.44 27.94
C GLU A 152 12.48 -16.45 26.76
N LEU A 153 11.81 -15.31 26.98
CA LEU A 153 11.79 -14.22 26.02
C LEU A 153 13.15 -13.53 25.90
N PRO A 154 13.59 -13.15 24.68
CA PRO A 154 14.89 -12.51 24.44
C PRO A 154 15.08 -11.27 25.31
N LYS A 155 16.22 -11.11 25.99
CA LYS A 155 16.39 -10.14 27.11
C LYS A 155 16.43 -8.66 26.69
N GLY A 156 16.71 -8.34 25.42
CA GLY A 156 16.79 -6.96 24.92
C GLY A 156 15.46 -6.37 24.39
N LYS A 157 15.56 -5.42 23.47
CA LYS A 157 14.39 -4.76 22.83
C LYS A 157 13.64 -5.72 21.91
N TRP A 158 12.33 -5.88 22.13
CA TRP A 158 11.46 -6.77 21.33
C TRP A 158 11.47 -6.46 19.83
N MET A 159 11.44 -5.17 19.48
CA MET A 159 11.46 -4.76 18.06
C MET A 159 12.76 -5.15 17.35
N ASP A 160 13.90 -5.18 18.04
CA ASP A 160 15.17 -5.53 17.42
C ASP A 160 15.28 -7.06 17.20
N PHE A 161 14.67 -7.87 18.07
CA PHE A 161 14.44 -9.29 17.82
C PHE A 161 13.55 -9.51 16.57
N LEU A 162 12.44 -8.78 16.44
CA LEU A 162 11.53 -8.88 15.27
C LEU A 162 12.11 -8.28 13.97
N LYS A 163 13.09 -7.38 14.04
CA LYS A 163 13.83 -6.90 12.86
C LYS A 163 14.68 -7.99 12.22
N ASN A 164 15.14 -8.99 12.97
CA ASN A 164 15.82 -10.15 12.39
C ASN A 164 14.75 -11.03 11.69
N ARG A 165 14.82 -11.12 10.36
CA ARG A 165 13.82 -11.83 9.54
C ARG A 165 13.70 -13.31 9.90
N VAL A 166 14.82 -13.96 10.27
CA VAL A 166 14.85 -15.38 10.67
C VAL A 166 14.17 -15.56 12.02
N ASN A 167 14.48 -14.71 13.00
CA ASN A 167 13.80 -14.69 14.30
C ASN A 167 12.30 -14.43 14.17
N LYS A 168 11.90 -13.48 13.30
CA LYS A 168 10.49 -13.21 12.98
C LYS A 168 9.81 -14.45 12.38
N ARG A 169 10.41 -15.10 11.37
CA ARG A 169 9.86 -16.33 10.76
C ARG A 169 9.74 -17.47 11.77
N ASN A 170 10.74 -17.66 12.63
CA ASN A 170 10.71 -18.69 13.69
C ASN A 170 9.57 -18.42 14.68
N TYR A 171 9.36 -17.16 15.09
CA TYR A 171 8.27 -16.81 16.01
C TYR A 171 6.89 -16.99 15.36
N ILE A 172 6.75 -16.59 14.10
CA ILE A 172 5.54 -16.82 13.29
C ILE A 172 5.24 -18.32 13.14
N ARG A 173 6.24 -19.16 12.91
CA ARG A 173 6.08 -20.63 12.86
C ARG A 173 5.65 -21.21 14.21
N LEU A 174 6.25 -20.76 15.33
CA LEU A 174 5.85 -21.18 16.66
C LEU A 174 4.40 -20.79 16.98
N LEU A 175 3.95 -19.60 16.54
CA LEU A 175 2.53 -19.22 16.61
C LEU A 175 1.65 -20.19 15.81
N GLY A 176 2.03 -20.57 14.59
CA GLY A 176 1.29 -21.56 13.81
C GLY A 176 1.20 -22.94 14.47
N GLN A 177 2.23 -23.34 15.22
CA GLN A 177 2.26 -24.61 15.95
C GLN A 177 1.30 -24.59 17.15
N GLU A 178 1.34 -23.55 17.98
CA GLU A 178 0.73 -23.56 19.33
C GLU A 178 -0.62 -22.82 19.41
N LEU A 179 -0.83 -21.77 18.59
CA LEU A 179 -1.92 -20.80 18.80
C LEU A 179 -3.32 -21.41 18.60
N LEU A 180 -3.47 -22.40 17.71
CA LEU A 180 -4.73 -23.13 17.52
C LEU A 180 -5.11 -23.94 18.76
N SER A 181 -4.14 -24.61 19.38
CA SER A 181 -4.33 -25.40 20.61
C SER A 181 -4.68 -24.51 21.81
N LEU A 182 -4.10 -23.29 21.87
CA LEU A 182 -4.41 -22.32 22.93
C LEU A 182 -5.79 -21.67 22.81
N VAL A 183 -6.29 -21.47 21.59
CA VAL A 183 -7.60 -20.82 21.40
C VAL A 183 -8.76 -21.81 21.48
N GLN A 184 -8.57 -23.06 21.07
CA GLN A 184 -9.66 -24.05 20.98
C GLN A 184 -10.52 -24.17 22.25
N PRO A 185 -9.97 -24.26 23.49
CA PRO A 185 -10.77 -24.37 24.71
C PRO A 185 -11.67 -23.16 25.02
N HIS A 186 -11.54 -22.07 24.26
CA HIS A 186 -12.32 -20.84 24.41
C HIS A 186 -13.34 -20.61 23.29
N LEU A 187 -13.42 -21.52 22.31
CA LEU A 187 -14.36 -21.42 21.19
C LEU A 187 -15.66 -22.17 21.49
N LYS A 188 -16.79 -21.60 21.07
CA LYS A 188 -18.07 -22.32 20.99
C LYS A 188 -17.99 -23.39 19.89
N GLU A 189 -18.85 -24.39 19.94
CA GLU A 189 -18.89 -25.51 18.98
C GLU A 189 -18.94 -25.06 17.50
N ASN A 190 -19.72 -24.03 17.21
CA ASN A 190 -19.88 -23.47 15.86
C ASN A 190 -18.82 -22.43 15.46
N GLN A 191 -17.84 -22.14 16.33
CA GLN A 191 -16.79 -21.15 16.05
C GLN A 191 -15.54 -21.81 15.48
N THR A 192 -14.93 -21.13 14.50
CA THR A 192 -13.71 -21.58 13.82
C THR A 192 -12.63 -20.51 13.89
N VAL A 193 -11.40 -20.89 14.23
CA VAL A 193 -10.21 -20.04 14.06
C VAL A 193 -9.33 -20.62 12.97
N ILE A 194 -8.88 -19.79 12.03
CA ILE A 194 -8.00 -20.16 10.91
C ILE A 194 -6.72 -19.33 10.96
N LEU A 195 -5.57 -19.98 10.85
CA LEU A 195 -4.27 -19.30 10.74
C LEU A 195 -3.70 -19.48 9.33
N GLY A 196 -3.21 -18.39 8.75
CA GLY A 196 -2.57 -18.35 7.44
C GLY A 196 -1.17 -17.74 7.48
N GLY A 197 -0.30 -18.17 6.57
CA GLY A 197 1.08 -17.68 6.43
C GLY A 197 2.08 -18.16 7.49
N CYS A 198 1.61 -18.59 8.68
CA CYS A 198 2.47 -19.16 9.72
C CYS A 198 3.01 -20.57 9.43
N PHE A 199 2.46 -21.25 8.43
CA PHE A 199 2.88 -22.59 8.01
C PHE A 199 3.76 -22.56 6.77
N ASP A 200 4.28 -23.73 6.40
CA ASP A 200 5.07 -23.91 5.19
C ASP A 200 4.17 -24.21 3.98
N LEU A 201 4.75 -24.07 2.78
CA LEU A 201 4.07 -24.19 1.48
C LEU A 201 2.87 -23.24 1.25
N GLY A 202 2.57 -22.36 2.20
CA GLY A 202 1.40 -21.48 2.13
C GLY A 202 0.12 -22.09 2.70
N ASN A 203 0.22 -23.19 3.45
CA ASN A 203 -0.92 -23.85 4.05
C ASN A 203 -1.64 -22.96 5.05
N CYS A 204 -2.97 -23.07 5.09
CA CYS A 204 -3.84 -22.44 6.07
C CYS A 204 -4.55 -23.53 6.87
N TYR A 205 -4.49 -23.48 8.20
CA TYR A 205 -5.11 -24.50 9.06
C TYR A 205 -6.16 -23.89 9.97
N GLY A 206 -7.30 -24.58 10.08
CA GLY A 206 -8.40 -24.25 10.97
C GLY A 206 -8.48 -25.14 12.19
N ILE A 207 -9.16 -24.66 13.24
CA ILE A 207 -9.66 -25.46 14.35
C ILE A 207 -11.07 -24.99 14.75
N LYS A 208 -11.93 -25.93 15.13
CA LYS A 208 -13.27 -25.66 15.69
C LYS A 208 -13.24 -25.86 17.20
N GLY A 209 -14.19 -25.25 17.92
CA GLY A 209 -14.32 -25.45 19.38
C GLY A 209 -14.47 -26.91 19.80
N ILE A 210 -15.09 -27.74 18.94
CA ILE A 210 -15.06 -29.20 19.03
C ILE A 210 -14.46 -29.75 17.74
N GLY A 211 -13.43 -30.60 17.85
CA GLY A 211 -12.80 -31.29 16.72
C GLY A 211 -11.27 -31.22 16.72
N THR A 212 -10.67 -31.61 15.59
CA THR A 212 -9.22 -31.58 15.37
C THR A 212 -8.82 -30.43 14.43
N LYS A 213 -7.52 -30.12 14.40
CA LYS A 213 -6.92 -29.21 13.42
C LYS A 213 -7.10 -29.76 12.00
N PHE A 214 -7.60 -28.94 11.07
CA PHE A 214 -7.86 -29.31 9.67
C PHE A 214 -7.20 -28.34 8.69
N LEU A 215 -6.84 -28.82 7.50
CA LEU A 215 -6.32 -28.00 6.40
C LEU A 215 -7.48 -27.28 5.69
N VAL A 216 -7.24 -26.05 5.23
CA VAL A 216 -8.25 -25.23 4.53
C VAL A 216 -7.79 -24.97 3.11
N ASP A 217 -7.93 -25.97 2.24
CA ASP A 217 -7.33 -26.03 0.89
C ASP A 217 -7.62 -24.77 0.04
N LYS A 218 -8.86 -24.27 0.07
CA LYS A 218 -9.28 -23.07 -0.68
C LYS A 218 -8.59 -21.76 -0.24
N LEU A 219 -7.83 -21.78 0.86
CA LEU A 219 -7.09 -20.63 1.39
C LEU A 219 -5.57 -20.82 1.29
N VAL A 220 -5.09 -21.93 0.69
CA VAL A 220 -3.66 -22.14 0.44
C VAL A 220 -3.14 -21.07 -0.53
N SER A 221 -2.06 -20.39 -0.16
CA SER A 221 -1.58 -19.23 -0.91
C SER A 221 -0.06 -19.07 -0.87
N ASN A 222 0.52 -18.75 -2.04
CA ASN A 222 1.95 -18.47 -2.21
C ASN A 222 2.35 -17.02 -1.89
N HIS A 223 1.40 -16.13 -1.62
CA HIS A 223 1.68 -14.72 -1.31
C HIS A 223 2.54 -14.58 -0.05
N GLU A 224 3.49 -13.66 -0.08
CA GLU A 224 4.42 -13.43 1.02
C GLU A 224 3.80 -12.59 2.16
N GLU A 225 2.84 -11.73 1.87
CA GLU A 225 2.44 -10.66 2.79
C GLU A 225 0.97 -10.76 3.21
N SER A 226 0.73 -10.45 4.49
CA SER A 226 -0.57 -10.61 5.14
C SER A 226 -1.63 -9.67 4.57
N ASP A 227 -1.26 -8.48 4.11
CA ASP A 227 -2.15 -7.49 3.49
C ASP A 227 -2.88 -8.02 2.24
N THR A 228 -2.19 -8.81 1.44
CA THR A 228 -2.68 -9.44 0.22
C THR A 228 -3.43 -10.73 0.54
N LEU A 229 -2.95 -11.51 1.52
CA LEU A 229 -3.64 -12.69 2.04
C LEU A 229 -5.03 -12.37 2.61
N ILE A 230 -5.20 -11.20 3.26
CA ILE A 230 -6.50 -10.72 3.75
C ILE A 230 -7.56 -10.79 2.65
N TRP A 231 -7.28 -10.24 1.46
CA TRP A 231 -8.28 -10.22 0.39
C TRP A 231 -8.51 -11.58 -0.27
N ALA A 232 -7.49 -12.45 -0.32
CA ALA A 232 -7.70 -13.83 -0.72
C ALA A 232 -8.70 -14.54 0.23
N HIS A 233 -8.64 -14.27 1.53
CA HIS A 233 -9.58 -14.81 2.52
C HIS A 233 -10.98 -14.18 2.42
N VAL A 234 -11.08 -12.86 2.22
CA VAL A 234 -12.36 -12.17 1.95
C VAL A 234 -13.04 -12.74 0.71
N LEU A 235 -12.31 -12.93 -0.38
CA LEU A 235 -12.85 -13.42 -1.66
C LEU A 235 -13.32 -14.88 -1.56
N ASN A 236 -12.51 -15.78 -0.98
CA ASN A 236 -12.83 -17.21 -0.82
C ASN A 236 -13.85 -17.51 0.29
N THR A 237 -14.37 -16.49 0.97
CA THR A 237 -15.54 -16.62 1.84
C THR A 237 -16.79 -16.84 0.99
N SER A 238 -17.44 -17.99 1.16
CA SER A 238 -18.51 -18.48 0.26
C SER A 238 -19.88 -17.84 0.48
N ASP A 239 -20.09 -17.22 1.65
CA ASP A 239 -21.29 -16.45 1.95
C ASP A 239 -21.05 -14.98 1.59
N ASN A 240 -21.84 -14.50 0.63
CA ASN A 240 -21.79 -13.14 0.11
C ASN A 240 -22.45 -12.11 1.04
N ASN A 241 -23.31 -12.54 1.97
CA ASN A 241 -24.01 -11.67 2.92
C ASN A 241 -23.30 -11.55 4.28
N LYS A 242 -22.04 -11.98 4.37
CA LYS A 242 -21.23 -11.81 5.60
C LYS A 242 -20.84 -10.35 5.81
N ASN A 243 -21.05 -9.89 7.05
CA ASN A 243 -20.34 -8.75 7.62
C ASN A 243 -18.90 -9.19 7.95
N ILE A 244 -17.92 -8.50 7.38
CA ILE A 244 -16.50 -8.82 7.51
C ILE A 244 -15.79 -7.64 8.19
N LEU A 245 -15.23 -7.89 9.37
CA LEU A 245 -14.34 -6.96 10.04
C LEU A 245 -12.88 -7.32 9.73
N ILE A 246 -12.14 -6.41 9.10
CA ILE A 246 -10.70 -6.54 8.90
C ILE A 246 -10.00 -5.66 9.94
N TYR A 247 -9.19 -6.24 10.82
CA TYR A 247 -8.31 -5.48 11.70
C TYR A 247 -6.90 -5.40 11.10
N SER A 248 -6.61 -4.28 10.46
CA SER A 248 -5.28 -3.90 9.98
C SER A 248 -5.11 -2.39 10.08
N PRO A 249 -4.08 -1.89 10.80
CA PRO A 249 -3.70 -0.49 10.76
C PRO A 249 -2.88 -0.13 9.50
N ASP A 250 -2.38 -1.08 8.72
CA ASP A 250 -1.72 -0.74 7.45
C ASP A 250 -2.77 -0.28 6.43
N THR A 251 -2.51 0.87 5.83
CA THR A 251 -3.35 1.47 4.81
C THR A 251 -3.27 0.72 3.48
N ASP A 252 -2.19 -0.03 3.23
CA ASP A 252 -2.02 -0.84 2.01
C ASP A 252 -3.17 -1.84 1.84
N VAL A 253 -3.69 -2.40 2.93
CA VAL A 253 -4.81 -3.36 2.91
C VAL A 253 -6.00 -2.82 2.13
N TYR A 254 -6.52 -1.63 2.43
CA TYR A 254 -7.73 -1.18 1.74
C TYR A 254 -7.45 -0.72 0.30
N PHE A 255 -6.23 -0.27 -0.02
CA PHE A 255 -5.84 0.03 -1.40
C PHE A 255 -5.71 -1.24 -2.26
N ILE A 256 -5.15 -2.33 -1.72
CA ILE A 256 -5.17 -3.66 -2.36
C ILE A 256 -6.62 -4.12 -2.58
N GLY A 257 -7.49 -3.88 -1.61
CA GLY A 257 -8.92 -4.19 -1.69
C GLY A 257 -9.63 -3.55 -2.89
N LEU A 258 -9.27 -2.31 -3.25
CA LEU A 258 -9.86 -1.62 -4.41
C LEU A 258 -9.67 -2.40 -5.73
N SER A 259 -8.59 -3.18 -5.87
CA SER A 259 -8.32 -4.02 -7.04
C SER A 259 -9.33 -5.15 -7.24
N HIS A 260 -9.98 -5.58 -6.16
CA HIS A 260 -10.85 -6.75 -6.10
C HIS A 260 -12.34 -6.40 -6.16
N VAL A 261 -12.68 -5.10 -6.15
CA VAL A 261 -14.07 -4.60 -6.13
C VAL A 261 -14.86 -5.09 -7.33
N SER A 262 -14.27 -5.00 -8.53
CA SER A 262 -14.88 -5.44 -9.79
C SER A 262 -15.12 -6.95 -9.88
N ARG A 263 -14.53 -7.76 -8.99
CA ARG A 263 -14.55 -9.23 -9.09
C ARG A 263 -15.59 -9.91 -8.20
N THR A 264 -15.96 -9.37 -7.04
CA THR A 264 -17.00 -9.97 -6.16
C THR A 264 -17.41 -9.16 -4.92
N LEU A 265 -16.72 -8.07 -4.56
CA LEU A 265 -16.85 -7.47 -3.22
C LEU A 265 -18.12 -6.62 -2.99
N THR A 266 -18.91 -6.33 -4.02
CA THR A 266 -20.09 -5.46 -3.93
C THR A 266 -21.19 -5.99 -3.00
N THR A 267 -21.23 -7.30 -2.76
CA THR A 267 -22.21 -7.96 -1.87
C THR A 267 -21.76 -8.03 -0.41
N LYS A 268 -20.44 -8.16 -0.17
CA LYS A 268 -19.86 -8.40 1.16
C LYS A 268 -19.68 -7.10 1.93
N ASN A 269 -20.36 -6.97 3.06
CA ASN A 269 -20.30 -5.77 3.88
C ASN A 269 -19.00 -5.73 4.69
N THR A 270 -18.03 -4.93 4.25
CA THR A 270 -16.66 -4.94 4.77
C THR A 270 -16.34 -3.63 5.48
N ILE A 271 -15.88 -3.74 6.73
CA ILE A 271 -15.39 -2.62 7.55
C ILE A 271 -13.97 -2.93 7.99
N ILE A 272 -13.10 -1.91 7.94
CA ILE A 272 -11.68 -2.04 8.23
C ILE A 272 -11.33 -1.20 9.47
N GLN A 273 -10.93 -1.85 10.56
CA GLN A 273 -10.45 -1.22 11.78
C GLN A 273 -8.95 -0.89 11.67
N ARG A 274 -8.60 0.39 11.81
CA ARG A 274 -7.28 0.94 11.45
C ARG A 274 -6.53 1.64 12.59
N ASN A 275 -7.00 1.56 13.84
CA ASN A 275 -6.34 2.20 14.97
C ASN A 275 -5.08 1.43 15.40
N MET A 276 -4.07 2.13 15.91
CA MET A 276 -2.94 1.48 16.58
C MET A 276 -3.31 1.04 18.00
N LEU A 277 -2.43 0.30 18.67
CA LEU A 277 -2.64 -0.16 20.04
C LEU A 277 -2.51 1.03 21.01
N GLY A 278 -3.62 1.42 21.63
CA GLY A 278 -3.71 2.57 22.54
C GLY A 278 -4.36 3.81 21.93
N ASP A 279 -4.58 3.82 20.61
CA ASP A 279 -5.35 4.88 19.93
C ASP A 279 -6.86 4.70 20.14
N ASN A 280 -7.59 5.81 19.99
CA ASN A 280 -9.04 5.77 19.78
C ASN A 280 -9.37 4.91 18.54
N VAL A 281 -10.43 4.11 18.67
CA VAL A 281 -10.88 3.20 17.61
C VAL A 281 -11.30 4.00 16.37
N LYS A 282 -10.89 3.54 15.19
CA LYS A 282 -11.16 4.18 13.91
C LYS A 282 -11.47 3.10 12.88
N TYR A 283 -12.62 3.22 12.25
CA TYR A 283 -13.07 2.33 11.19
C TYR A 283 -13.10 3.05 9.84
N LEU A 284 -12.95 2.29 8.77
CA LEU A 284 -13.21 2.70 7.38
C LEU A 284 -14.23 1.74 6.80
N HIS A 285 -15.37 2.26 6.36
CA HIS A 285 -16.40 1.45 5.71
C HIS A 285 -16.04 1.29 4.23
N PHE A 286 -15.56 0.10 3.86
CA PHE A 286 -14.95 -0.14 2.56
C PHE A 286 -15.98 -0.03 1.41
N ASN A 287 -17.18 -0.59 1.58
CA ASN A 287 -18.26 -0.47 0.60
C ASN A 287 -18.70 0.99 0.41
N THR A 288 -18.75 1.80 1.48
CA THR A 288 -19.03 3.24 1.37
C THR A 288 -17.93 3.99 0.62
N LEU A 289 -16.66 3.65 0.83
CA LEU A 289 -15.54 4.23 0.05
C LEU A 289 -15.70 3.92 -1.43
N VAL A 290 -15.98 2.66 -1.78
CA VAL A 290 -16.23 2.23 -3.16
C VAL A 290 -17.42 2.97 -3.78
N ASN A 291 -18.54 3.06 -3.09
CA ASN A 291 -19.73 3.75 -3.59
C ASN A 291 -19.52 5.26 -3.72
N SER A 292 -18.75 5.88 -2.82
CA SER A 292 -18.39 7.30 -2.90
C SER A 292 -17.50 7.56 -4.11
N LEU A 293 -16.46 6.72 -4.32
CA LEU A 293 -15.61 6.78 -5.53
C LEU A 293 -16.42 6.63 -6.83
N TYR A 294 -17.41 5.74 -6.87
CA TYR A 294 -18.28 5.55 -8.03
C TYR A 294 -19.30 6.67 -8.27
N SER A 295 -19.54 7.51 -7.27
CA SER A 295 -20.51 8.62 -7.32
C SER A 295 -19.81 9.98 -7.35
N ASP A 296 -18.49 10.00 -7.42
CA ASP A 296 -17.70 11.22 -7.36
C ASP A 296 -17.71 11.94 -8.73
N PRO A 297 -18.16 13.21 -8.79
CA PRO A 297 -18.27 13.93 -10.05
C PRO A 297 -16.92 14.24 -10.69
N ASP A 298 -15.86 14.42 -9.91
CA ASP A 298 -14.51 14.66 -10.43
C ASP A 298 -13.91 13.39 -11.07
N LEU A 299 -14.49 12.21 -10.83
CA LEU A 299 -14.09 10.95 -11.48
C LEU A 299 -15.02 10.52 -12.63
N GLY A 300 -15.99 11.36 -13.00
CA GLY A 300 -17.07 11.01 -13.95
C GLY A 300 -16.62 10.67 -15.38
N SER A 301 -15.41 11.06 -15.78
CA SER A 301 -14.78 10.70 -17.05
C SER A 301 -14.18 9.28 -17.08
N ILE A 302 -13.97 8.64 -15.93
CA ILE A 302 -13.39 7.30 -15.81
C ILE A 302 -14.53 6.26 -15.84
N SER A 303 -14.43 5.20 -16.67
CA SER A 303 -15.45 4.14 -16.63
C SER A 303 -15.50 3.48 -15.23
N ARG A 304 -16.71 3.17 -14.76
CA ARG A 304 -16.95 2.72 -13.38
C ARG A 304 -16.10 1.51 -12.96
N GLU A 305 -15.88 0.58 -13.87
CA GLU A 305 -14.99 -0.59 -13.70
C GLU A 305 -13.52 -0.21 -13.41
N ASN A 306 -13.08 0.95 -13.90
CA ASN A 306 -11.71 1.44 -13.89
C ASN A 306 -11.42 2.41 -12.73
N ILE A 307 -12.43 3.03 -12.12
CA ILE A 307 -12.27 3.99 -11.01
C ILE A 307 -11.41 3.41 -9.89
N CYS A 308 -11.78 2.25 -9.33
CA CYS A 308 -11.05 1.65 -8.20
C CYS A 308 -9.62 1.24 -8.59
N LYS A 309 -9.41 0.72 -9.80
CA LYS A 309 -8.09 0.35 -10.34
C LYS A 309 -7.21 1.59 -10.56
N THR A 310 -7.79 2.70 -11.04
CA THR A 310 -7.10 4.00 -11.18
C THR A 310 -6.66 4.54 -9.82
N ILE A 311 -7.51 4.48 -8.79
CA ILE A 311 -7.15 4.91 -7.43
C ILE A 311 -6.04 4.04 -6.81
N GLN A 312 -6.10 2.71 -7.02
CA GLN A 312 -5.02 1.81 -6.60
C GLN A 312 -3.70 2.14 -7.31
N ILE A 313 -3.72 2.31 -8.63
CA ILE A 313 -2.54 2.65 -9.42
C ILE A 313 -1.97 4.01 -9.00
N LEU A 314 -2.80 5.00 -8.70
CA LEU A 314 -2.37 6.28 -8.11
C LEU A 314 -1.67 6.08 -6.75
N TYR A 315 -2.17 5.15 -5.94
CA TYR A 315 -1.52 4.79 -4.68
C TYR A 315 -0.16 4.12 -4.89
N ILE A 316 -0.02 3.22 -5.87
CA ILE A 316 1.23 2.53 -6.18
C ILE A 316 2.25 3.50 -6.79
N CYS A 317 1.85 4.27 -7.82
CA CYS A 317 2.74 5.13 -8.59
C CYS A 317 3.23 6.36 -7.82
N SER A 318 2.49 6.82 -6.81
CA SER A 318 2.93 7.84 -5.85
C SER A 318 3.96 7.32 -4.82
N GLY A 319 4.27 6.02 -4.85
CA GLY A 319 5.30 5.36 -4.04
C GLY A 319 4.72 4.49 -2.91
N CYS A 320 5.12 3.24 -2.84
CA CYS A 320 4.66 2.24 -1.87
C CYS A 320 5.85 1.39 -1.39
N ASP A 321 5.61 0.24 -0.74
CA ASP A 321 6.73 -0.61 -0.30
C ASP A 321 7.52 -1.29 -1.44
N TYR A 322 7.00 -1.25 -2.68
CA TYR A 322 7.64 -1.77 -3.90
C TYR A 322 8.24 -0.68 -4.81
N ILE A 323 7.81 0.58 -4.65
CA ILE A 323 8.17 1.70 -5.53
C ILE A 323 8.47 2.95 -4.72
N SER A 324 9.57 3.61 -5.05
CA SER A 324 10.03 4.85 -4.44
C SER A 324 9.10 6.04 -4.77
N PHE A 325 9.13 7.12 -3.99
CA PHE A 325 8.24 8.27 -4.18
C PHE A 325 8.93 9.49 -4.82
N PHE A 326 8.13 10.47 -5.23
CA PHE A 326 8.60 11.71 -5.87
C PHE A 326 8.98 12.76 -4.82
N VAL A 327 10.17 13.34 -4.93
CA VAL A 327 10.72 14.29 -3.94
C VAL A 327 9.84 15.54 -3.84
N GLY A 328 9.38 15.83 -2.61
CA GLY A 328 8.49 16.96 -2.33
C GLY A 328 7.05 16.81 -2.82
N PHE A 329 6.61 15.61 -3.24
CA PHE A 329 5.22 15.32 -3.60
C PHE A 329 4.64 14.21 -2.73
N GLY A 330 3.90 14.59 -1.69
CA GLY A 330 3.20 13.63 -0.84
C GLY A 330 1.94 13.04 -1.49
N LYS A 331 1.48 11.88 -1.03
CA LYS A 331 0.34 11.16 -1.63
C LYS A 331 -0.93 12.00 -1.77
N ALA A 332 -1.25 12.84 -0.79
CA ALA A 332 -2.42 13.72 -0.84
C ALA A 332 -2.38 14.68 -2.06
N LEU A 333 -1.20 15.11 -2.50
CA LEU A 333 -1.05 15.98 -3.67
C LEU A 333 -1.28 15.20 -4.99
N PHE A 334 -0.90 13.92 -5.05
CA PHE A 334 -1.26 13.02 -6.15
C PHE A 334 -2.78 12.86 -6.27
N PHE A 335 -3.46 12.55 -5.17
CA PHE A 335 -4.93 12.42 -5.12
C PHE A 335 -5.62 13.74 -5.51
N ASN A 336 -5.25 14.86 -4.89
CA ASN A 336 -5.82 16.17 -5.21
C ASN A 336 -5.55 16.62 -6.66
N THR A 337 -4.49 16.12 -7.30
CA THR A 337 -4.18 16.44 -8.71
C THR A 337 -4.92 15.51 -9.67
N LEU A 338 -5.15 14.23 -9.31
CA LEU A 338 -6.05 13.39 -10.08
C LEU A 338 -7.47 13.95 -10.07
N PHE A 339 -8.07 14.22 -8.88
CA PHE A 339 -9.42 14.76 -8.80
C PHE A 339 -9.57 16.08 -9.58
N GLN A 340 -8.65 17.03 -9.41
CA GLN A 340 -8.73 18.32 -10.10
C GLN A 340 -8.63 18.23 -11.64
N TYR A 341 -7.99 17.19 -12.18
CA TYR A 341 -7.67 17.08 -13.60
C TYR A 341 -8.00 15.71 -14.19
N ALA A 342 -8.97 14.97 -13.65
CA ALA A 342 -9.24 13.59 -14.05
C ALA A 342 -9.57 13.49 -15.54
N ASP A 343 -10.44 14.38 -16.04
CA ASP A 343 -10.80 14.47 -17.46
C ASP A 343 -9.59 14.63 -18.37
N PHE A 344 -8.54 15.33 -17.93
CA PHE A 344 -7.30 15.50 -18.70
C PHE A 344 -6.34 14.32 -18.51
N ILE A 345 -6.18 13.82 -17.29
CA ILE A 345 -5.24 12.75 -16.97
C ILE A 345 -5.72 11.42 -17.54
N THR A 346 -7.03 11.18 -17.54
CA THR A 346 -7.67 9.91 -17.88
C THR A 346 -8.61 9.99 -19.10
N ASP A 347 -8.43 11.00 -19.96
CA ASP A 347 -9.25 11.21 -21.16
C ASP A 347 -9.34 9.95 -22.03
N ASN A 348 -10.56 9.57 -22.39
CA ASN A 348 -10.84 8.49 -23.34
C ASN A 348 -11.40 9.01 -24.66
N GLN A 349 -11.45 10.34 -24.85
CA GLN A 349 -11.83 10.98 -26.10
C GLN A 349 -10.63 11.07 -27.07
N ASN A 350 -10.95 11.19 -28.37
CA ASN A 350 -10.02 11.03 -29.50
C ASN A 350 -8.81 11.97 -29.53
N ILE A 351 -8.74 13.00 -28.67
CA ILE A 351 -7.62 13.94 -28.65
C ILE A 351 -6.40 13.28 -27.99
N VAL A 352 -6.57 12.56 -26.88
CA VAL A 352 -5.47 11.95 -26.13
C VAL A 352 -5.88 10.65 -25.43
N PRO A 353 -6.02 9.51 -26.14
CA PRO A 353 -6.50 8.28 -25.52
C PRO A 353 -5.57 7.80 -24.40
N GLY A 354 -6.12 7.65 -23.21
CA GLY A 354 -5.54 6.83 -22.16
C GLY A 354 -6.08 7.12 -20.77
N TYR A 355 -6.20 6.06 -19.99
CA TYR A 355 -6.56 6.09 -18.58
C TYR A 355 -5.48 5.38 -17.76
N LEU A 356 -5.27 5.80 -16.51
CA LEU A 356 -4.23 5.25 -15.63
C LEU A 356 -4.39 3.73 -15.43
N SER A 357 -5.61 3.20 -15.45
CA SER A 357 -5.88 1.78 -15.35
C SER A 357 -5.85 1.00 -16.68
N SER A 358 -5.31 1.58 -17.75
CA SER A 358 -5.18 0.93 -19.06
C SER A 358 -4.32 -0.33 -19.00
N ASP A 359 -4.82 -1.41 -19.62
CA ASP A 359 -4.06 -2.66 -19.80
C ASP A 359 -3.00 -2.55 -20.91
N THR A 360 -3.07 -1.54 -21.78
CA THR A 360 -1.96 -1.20 -22.68
C THR A 360 -0.94 -0.33 -21.97
N GLU A 361 0.33 -0.77 -21.98
CA GLU A 361 1.45 -0.11 -21.27
C GLU A 361 1.60 1.36 -21.69
N GLU A 362 1.43 1.66 -22.99
CA GLU A 362 1.61 3.01 -23.55
C GLU A 362 0.50 3.99 -23.15
N HIS A 363 -0.79 3.63 -23.24
CA HIS A 363 -1.87 4.56 -22.87
C HIS A 363 -1.85 4.88 -21.36
N GLY A 364 -1.57 3.86 -20.53
CA GLY A 364 -1.35 4.06 -19.10
C GLY A 364 -0.15 4.96 -18.83
N PHE A 365 0.94 4.77 -19.57
CA PHE A 365 2.14 5.59 -19.47
C PHE A 365 1.88 7.06 -19.84
N LEU A 366 1.18 7.33 -20.94
CA LEU A 366 0.84 8.70 -21.35
C LEU A 366 -0.06 9.39 -20.31
N SER A 367 -1.01 8.65 -19.72
CA SER A 367 -1.84 9.12 -18.60
C SER A 367 -0.99 9.47 -17.36
N PHE A 368 -0.01 8.64 -17.05
CA PHE A 368 0.95 8.88 -15.97
C PHE A 368 1.83 10.10 -16.25
N VAL A 369 2.25 10.33 -17.50
CA VAL A 369 2.96 11.56 -17.88
C VAL A 369 2.08 12.80 -17.68
N ARG A 370 0.79 12.75 -18.05
CA ARG A 370 -0.17 13.84 -17.79
C ARG A 370 -0.35 14.14 -16.30
N LEU A 371 -0.42 13.10 -15.47
CA LEU A 371 -0.45 13.22 -14.00
C LEU A 371 0.82 13.92 -13.46
N ILE A 372 2.00 13.45 -13.84
CA ILE A 372 3.27 14.04 -13.36
C ILE A 372 3.45 15.48 -13.87
N GLY A 373 3.18 15.75 -15.15
CA GLY A 373 3.24 17.11 -15.68
C GLY A 373 2.27 18.05 -14.95
N SER A 374 1.05 17.59 -14.65
CA SER A 374 0.07 18.36 -13.87
C SER A 374 0.53 18.64 -12.43
N LEU A 375 1.20 17.68 -11.79
CA LEU A 375 1.78 17.85 -10.45
C LEU A 375 2.86 18.94 -10.42
N TYR A 376 3.83 18.88 -11.33
CA TYR A 376 4.90 19.88 -11.40
C TYR A 376 4.40 21.24 -11.89
N PHE A 377 3.47 21.29 -12.86
CA PHE A 377 2.78 22.53 -13.24
C PHE A 377 2.12 23.18 -12.03
N LYS A 378 1.36 22.41 -11.24
CA LYS A 378 0.66 22.93 -10.04
C LYS A 378 1.64 23.40 -8.96
N LYS A 379 2.75 22.69 -8.73
CA LYS A 379 3.80 23.08 -7.77
C LYS A 379 4.51 24.37 -8.19
N HIS A 380 4.65 24.63 -9.49
CA HIS A 380 5.40 25.76 -10.05
C HIS A 380 4.55 26.70 -10.92
N ALA A 381 3.26 26.86 -10.57
CA ALA A 381 2.26 27.57 -11.39
C ALA A 381 2.68 29.01 -11.77
N THR A 382 3.47 29.68 -10.93
CA THR A 382 4.00 31.03 -11.17
C THR A 382 4.90 31.16 -12.40
N GLU A 383 5.47 30.07 -12.92
CA GLU A 383 6.33 30.09 -14.12
C GLU A 383 5.55 29.89 -15.44
N PHE A 384 4.27 29.57 -15.33
CA PHE A 384 3.34 29.34 -16.44
C PHE A 384 2.25 30.43 -16.52
N LEU A 385 2.04 31.20 -15.46
CA LEU A 385 1.14 32.35 -15.44
C LEU A 385 1.84 33.62 -15.98
N PRO A 386 1.12 34.50 -16.70
CA PRO A 386 -0.32 34.44 -17.00
C PRO A 386 -0.68 33.54 -18.19
N ASP A 387 0.31 33.06 -18.94
CA ASP A 387 0.14 32.39 -20.25
C ASP A 387 -0.81 31.17 -20.21
N PHE A 388 -0.76 30.36 -19.14
CA PHE A 388 -1.58 29.17 -18.97
C PHE A 388 -2.13 29.08 -17.55
N ARG A 389 -3.44 28.83 -17.40
CA ARG A 389 -4.10 28.73 -16.09
C ARG A 389 -3.99 27.33 -15.49
N ASN A 390 -3.80 26.32 -16.33
CA ASN A 390 -3.69 24.92 -15.92
C ASN A 390 -2.88 24.08 -16.93
N ALA A 391 -2.51 22.87 -16.49
CA ALA A 391 -1.69 21.94 -17.25
C ALA A 391 -2.32 21.45 -18.57
N ASN A 392 -3.66 21.37 -18.62
CA ASN A 392 -4.42 20.95 -19.81
C ASN A 392 -4.41 22.04 -20.90
N GLU A 393 -4.53 23.32 -20.53
CA GLU A 393 -4.36 24.44 -21.47
C GLU A 393 -2.98 24.43 -22.13
N LEU A 394 -1.92 24.28 -21.34
CA LEU A 394 -0.55 24.13 -21.85
C LEU A 394 -0.40 22.91 -22.76
N PHE A 395 -0.99 21.76 -22.40
CA PHE A 395 -0.94 20.56 -23.25
C PHE A 395 -1.66 20.76 -24.59
N LYS A 396 -2.86 21.36 -24.56
CA LYS A 396 -3.66 21.63 -25.77
C LYS A 396 -2.93 22.56 -26.73
N GLU A 397 -2.22 23.56 -26.24
CA GLU A 397 -1.37 24.41 -27.08
C GLU A 397 -0.27 23.60 -27.80
N PHE A 398 0.44 22.73 -27.07
CA PHE A 398 1.46 21.86 -27.64
C PHE A 398 0.89 20.88 -28.68
N PHE A 399 -0.29 20.31 -28.42
CA PHE A 399 -0.99 19.44 -29.35
C PHE A 399 -1.39 20.18 -30.64
N GLN A 400 -2.01 21.35 -30.51
CA GLN A 400 -2.46 22.18 -31.63
C GLN A 400 -1.31 22.72 -32.48
N ARG A 401 -0.17 23.08 -31.88
CA ARG A 401 1.02 23.53 -32.58
C ARG A 401 1.74 22.43 -33.35
N ASN A 402 1.48 21.16 -33.04
CA ASN A 402 2.24 20.02 -33.58
C ASN A 402 1.32 18.90 -34.13
N PRO A 403 0.38 19.20 -35.06
CA PRO A 403 -0.64 18.25 -35.50
C PRO A 403 -0.08 17.01 -36.24
N ASN A 404 1.14 17.11 -36.77
CA ASN A 404 1.83 16.03 -37.49
C ASN A 404 2.67 15.11 -36.58
N LEU A 405 2.80 15.42 -35.29
CA LEU A 405 3.51 14.57 -34.34
C LEU A 405 2.61 13.46 -33.82
N ASN A 406 3.19 12.29 -33.56
CA ASN A 406 2.49 11.28 -32.78
C ASN A 406 2.26 11.76 -31.33
N VAL A 407 1.21 11.24 -30.70
CA VAL A 407 0.75 11.66 -29.36
C VAL A 407 1.87 11.57 -28.31
N ARG A 408 2.73 10.54 -28.38
CA ARG A 408 3.87 10.39 -27.47
C ARG A 408 4.87 11.55 -27.59
N LYS A 409 5.19 11.99 -28.81
CA LYS A 409 6.09 13.13 -29.04
C LYS A 409 5.52 14.45 -28.52
N VAL A 410 4.20 14.63 -28.58
CA VAL A 410 3.53 15.78 -27.94
C VAL A 410 3.72 15.76 -26.42
N HIS A 411 3.55 14.60 -25.76
CA HIS A 411 3.80 14.48 -24.32
C HIS A 411 5.28 14.70 -23.96
N GLU A 412 6.21 14.18 -24.78
CA GLU A 412 7.65 14.39 -24.60
C GLU A 412 7.99 15.88 -24.65
N TYR A 413 7.52 16.62 -25.65
CA TYR A 413 7.78 18.08 -25.74
C TYR A 413 7.09 18.89 -24.65
N TRP A 414 5.84 18.56 -24.30
CA TRP A 414 5.10 19.22 -23.23
C TRP A 414 5.77 19.05 -21.86
N LEU A 415 6.16 17.82 -21.51
CA LEU A 415 6.88 17.55 -20.25
C LEU A 415 8.27 18.20 -20.24
N SER A 416 8.98 18.19 -21.37
CA SER A 416 10.26 18.90 -21.50
C SER A 416 10.09 20.41 -21.28
N HIS A 417 9.04 21.04 -21.83
CA HIS A 417 8.78 22.46 -21.59
C HIS A 417 8.52 22.77 -20.10
N ILE A 418 7.73 21.94 -19.42
CA ILE A 418 7.53 22.04 -17.97
C ILE A 418 8.87 21.88 -17.25
N ARG A 419 9.71 20.93 -17.67
CA ARG A 419 11.04 20.70 -17.09
C ARG A 419 11.96 21.91 -17.23
N ASP A 420 12.03 22.51 -18.41
CA ASP A 420 12.88 23.67 -18.69
C ASP A 420 12.43 24.91 -17.89
N LYS A 421 11.11 25.14 -17.80
CA LYS A 421 10.50 26.21 -16.99
C LYS A 421 10.75 26.04 -15.49
N VAL A 422 10.74 24.81 -14.96
CA VAL A 422 11.03 24.55 -13.54
C VAL A 422 12.53 24.62 -13.23
N GLN A 423 13.38 24.12 -14.15
CA GLN A 423 14.83 24.04 -13.96
C GLN A 423 15.51 25.41 -13.73
N VAL A 424 14.92 26.52 -14.20
CA VAL A 424 15.45 27.87 -13.97
C VAL A 424 15.14 28.46 -12.59
N ARG A 425 14.37 27.76 -11.74
CA ARG A 425 13.95 28.22 -10.40
C ARG A 425 14.42 27.38 -9.24
N VAL A 426 14.60 26.07 -9.45
CA VAL A 426 14.89 25.16 -8.36
C VAL A 426 16.36 25.16 -7.96
N SER A 427 16.61 24.96 -6.66
CA SER A 427 17.98 24.94 -6.12
C SER A 427 18.63 23.58 -6.28
N TYR A 428 17.82 22.53 -6.43
CA TYR A 428 18.26 21.14 -6.47
C TYR A 428 17.54 20.38 -7.59
N GLU A 429 18.21 19.34 -8.11
CA GLU A 429 17.73 18.59 -9.27
C GLU A 429 16.61 17.58 -8.96
N ASP A 430 16.46 17.21 -7.69
CA ASP A 430 15.33 16.44 -7.18
C ASP A 430 13.99 17.18 -7.30
N GLU A 431 14.03 18.51 -7.31
CA GLU A 431 12.88 19.37 -7.58
C GLU A 431 12.55 19.52 -9.07
N ILE A 432 13.38 19.02 -9.99
CA ILE A 432 13.15 19.11 -11.45
C ILE A 432 12.26 17.93 -11.91
N PRO A 433 11.26 18.14 -12.79
CA PRO A 433 10.47 17.06 -13.38
C PRO A 433 11.37 15.95 -13.98
N PRO A 434 11.21 14.67 -13.60
CA PRO A 434 12.00 13.59 -14.16
C PRO A 434 11.80 13.43 -15.67
N SER A 435 12.81 12.87 -16.35
CA SER A 435 12.77 12.68 -17.81
C SER A 435 11.72 11.65 -18.24
N ILE A 436 11.32 11.67 -19.52
CA ILE A 436 10.34 10.72 -20.04
C ILE A 436 10.78 9.26 -19.84
N GLY A 437 12.07 8.95 -20.04
CA GLY A 437 12.60 7.60 -19.83
C GLY A 437 12.58 7.16 -18.36
N ALA A 438 12.79 8.11 -17.44
CA ALA A 438 12.66 7.85 -16.01
C ALA A 438 11.24 7.51 -15.60
N LEU A 439 10.28 8.30 -16.06
CA LEU A 439 8.86 8.06 -15.84
C LEU A 439 8.43 6.73 -16.45
N TYR A 440 8.95 6.36 -17.61
CA TYR A 440 8.67 5.08 -18.24
C TYR A 440 9.14 3.90 -17.37
N TYR A 441 10.37 3.90 -16.86
CA TYR A 441 10.82 2.83 -15.96
C TYR A 441 10.07 2.79 -14.62
N HIS A 442 9.63 3.94 -14.10
CA HIS A 442 8.77 4.02 -12.91
C HIS A 442 7.38 3.44 -13.17
N TRP A 443 6.80 3.77 -14.33
CA TRP A 443 5.52 3.26 -14.79
C TRP A 443 5.56 1.74 -15.02
N ARG A 444 6.60 1.23 -15.67
CA ARG A 444 6.77 -0.22 -15.86
C ARG A 444 6.86 -0.98 -14.54
N ARG A 445 7.53 -0.43 -13.53
CA ARG A 445 7.49 -1.01 -12.18
C ARG A 445 6.10 -0.98 -11.58
N THR A 446 5.35 0.11 -11.79
CA THR A 446 3.96 0.26 -11.31
C THR A 446 3.07 -0.84 -11.89
N CYS A 447 3.24 -1.18 -13.18
CA CYS A 447 2.47 -2.23 -13.85
C CYS A 447 2.88 -3.67 -13.49
N LEU A 448 3.97 -3.87 -12.75
CA LEU A 448 4.44 -5.19 -12.29
C LEU A 448 3.88 -5.58 -10.91
N ILE A 449 3.06 -4.71 -10.29
CA ILE A 449 2.49 -4.83 -8.94
C ILE A 449 0.97 -4.89 -9.04
#